data_AF-A0A1H8AQK1-F1
#
_entry.id   AF-A0A1H8AQK1-F1
#
_cell.length_a   1.000
_cell.length_b   1.000
_cell.length_c   1.000
_cell.angle_alpha   90.00
_cell.angle_beta   90.00
_cell.angle_gamma   90.00
#
_symmetry.space_group_name_H-M   'P 1'
#
loop_
_entity.id
_entity.type
_entity.pdbx_description
1 polymer ?
#
loop_
_entity_poly.entity_id
_entity_poly.type
_entity_poly.pdbx_seq_one_letter_code
_entity_poly.pdbx_strand_id
1 'polypeptide(L)'
;MHMNMTSIHGLKKPALTGAACLMILLMAGCQLSTGEYSLENNDNAVVSHINSASTNEQSDSPQKALDTNLSAAEVNSGETPANNDATTIADATTESTSTTMKPSAKSPAAKNEKKWDSNAPKLLGIAIGDSKANWDSKLGKPADIYKIDDDKESVTVSEYAAFSVGYGADKKVKFVDVFDKSAGTGLNGLNVGDSQNAVVKSLGKPDIQTASVLAYKGTGALLKLDLDPANNQVLSIKLFSNPN
;
A
#
# COMPACT_ATOMS: atom_id res chain seq x y z
N MET A 1 16.49 -21.60 71.41
CA MET A 1 17.40 -22.61 70.84
C MET A 1 17.75 -22.17 69.43
N HIS A 2 19.03 -21.86 69.23
CA HIS A 2 19.63 -21.59 67.92
C HIS A 2 19.64 -22.87 67.08
N MET A 3 19.41 -22.75 65.77
CA MET A 3 20.24 -23.40 64.76
C MET A 3 20.08 -22.70 63.41
N ASN A 4 21.20 -22.15 62.97
CA ASN A 4 21.49 -21.54 61.69
C ASN A 4 22.02 -22.65 60.77
N MET A 5 21.65 -22.68 59.49
CA MET A 5 22.49 -23.38 58.50
C MET A 5 22.25 -22.85 57.07
N THR A 6 23.27 -22.13 56.65
CA THR A 6 23.63 -21.66 55.31
C THR A 6 23.68 -22.79 54.28
N SER A 7 23.33 -22.52 53.02
CA SER A 7 23.99 -23.19 51.89
C SER A 7 24.05 -22.28 50.66
N ILE A 8 25.29 -22.02 50.23
CA ILE A 8 25.70 -21.27 49.05
C ILE A 8 26.38 -22.28 48.12
N HIS A 9 25.85 -22.55 46.93
CA HIS A 9 26.57 -23.12 45.77
C HIS A 9 25.69 -22.84 44.53
N GLY A 10 26.16 -22.46 43.35
CA GLY A 10 27.51 -22.27 42.84
C GLY A 10 27.42 -21.71 41.42
N LEU A 11 28.36 -20.81 41.14
CA LEU A 11 28.64 -20.17 39.87
C LEU A 11 29.14 -21.20 38.84
N LYS A 12 28.60 -21.23 37.60
CA LYS A 12 29.35 -21.71 36.42
C LYS A 12 28.97 -20.91 35.17
N LYS A 13 29.84 -19.97 34.78
CA LYS A 13 29.98 -19.48 33.40
C LYS A 13 31.03 -20.33 32.71
N PRO A 14 30.84 -20.76 31.45
CA PRO A 14 31.94 -21.05 30.56
C PRO A 14 32.24 -19.84 29.67
N ALA A 15 33.52 -19.45 29.68
CA ALA A 15 34.17 -18.61 28.68
C ALA A 15 35.06 -19.50 27.80
N LEU A 16 35.12 -19.25 26.48
CA LEU A 16 36.21 -19.53 25.52
C LEU A 16 35.64 -19.36 24.10
N THR A 17 36.33 -19.04 23.01
CA THR A 17 37.57 -18.33 22.63
C THR A 17 37.67 -18.49 21.11
N GLY A 18 38.19 -17.48 20.41
CA GLY A 18 38.80 -17.62 19.08
C GLY A 18 37.84 -17.41 17.91
N ALA A 19 38.21 -16.80 16.78
CA ALA A 19 39.51 -16.31 16.33
C ALA A 19 39.28 -15.15 15.36
N ALA A 20 40.17 -14.16 15.41
CA ALA A 20 40.27 -13.12 14.40
C ALA A 20 40.88 -13.69 13.12
N CYS A 21 40.21 -13.52 11.98
CA CYS A 21 40.83 -13.59 10.66
C CYS A 21 40.65 -12.23 9.98
N LEU A 22 41.80 -11.61 9.73
CA LEU A 22 42.03 -10.32 9.12
C LEU A 22 42.30 -10.51 7.61
N MET A 23 41.90 -9.51 6.81
CA MET A 23 42.29 -9.23 5.40
C MET A 23 41.61 -10.09 4.31
N ILE A 24 41.25 -9.62 3.10
CA ILE A 24 41.84 -8.61 2.19
C ILE A 24 40.72 -7.95 1.32
N LEU A 25 40.94 -6.68 0.94
CA LEU A 25 40.17 -5.83 0.02
C LEU A 25 40.07 -6.36 -1.43
N LEU A 26 38.99 -6.02 -2.14
CA LEU A 26 39.06 -5.52 -3.52
C LEU A 26 37.99 -4.45 -3.75
N MET A 27 38.44 -3.22 -4.00
CA MET A 27 37.61 -2.12 -4.50
C MET A 27 37.59 -2.17 -6.03
N ALA A 28 36.41 -2.28 -6.63
CA ALA A 28 36.19 -1.97 -8.04
C ALA A 28 35.36 -0.69 -8.10
N GLY A 29 36.03 0.45 -8.30
CA GLY A 29 35.40 1.73 -8.54
C GLY A 29 34.91 1.81 -9.99
N CYS A 30 33.60 1.97 -10.18
CA CYS A 30 33.07 2.50 -11.43
C CYS A 30 33.11 4.03 -11.33
N GLN A 31 33.98 4.61 -12.15
CA GLN A 31 34.10 6.04 -12.34
C GLN A 31 32.85 6.51 -13.09
N LEU A 32 31.90 7.15 -12.39
CA LEU A 32 30.80 7.83 -13.05
C LEU A 32 31.27 9.25 -13.40
N SER A 33 31.45 9.48 -14.69
CA SER A 33 31.80 10.76 -15.30
C SER A 33 30.74 11.81 -14.96
N THR A 34 31.17 12.88 -14.29
CA THR A 34 30.41 14.12 -14.17
C THR A 34 30.48 14.84 -15.51
N GLY A 35 29.42 14.74 -16.32
CA GLY A 35 29.22 15.62 -17.45
C GLY A 35 28.95 17.04 -16.95
N GLU A 36 29.86 17.95 -17.26
CA GLU A 36 29.68 19.39 -17.11
C GLU A 36 28.58 19.86 -18.06
N TYR A 37 27.51 20.42 -17.50
CA TYR A 37 26.50 21.15 -18.26
C TYR A 37 27.02 22.57 -18.46
N SER A 38 27.69 22.82 -19.59
CA SER A 38 27.94 24.18 -20.05
C SER A 38 26.66 24.74 -20.64
N LEU A 39 26.19 25.85 -20.05
CA LEU A 39 25.22 26.75 -20.65
C LEU A 39 25.92 27.50 -21.78
N GLU A 40 25.59 27.19 -23.02
CA GLU A 40 25.78 28.14 -24.11
C GLU A 40 24.63 28.07 -25.11
N ASN A 41 24.29 29.26 -25.58
CA ASN A 41 23.04 29.68 -26.18
C ASN A 41 23.39 30.17 -27.59
N ASN A 42 22.94 29.49 -28.65
CA ASN A 42 22.39 30.17 -29.84
C ASN A 42 22.00 29.25 -31.00
N ASP A 43 20.80 29.54 -31.51
CA ASP A 43 20.41 29.76 -32.91
C ASP A 43 20.80 28.77 -34.02
N ASN A 44 19.76 28.05 -34.44
CA ASN A 44 19.17 28.13 -35.78
C ASN A 44 20.08 27.86 -36.99
N ALA A 45 20.04 26.62 -37.49
CA ALA A 45 20.33 26.32 -38.89
C ALA A 45 19.42 25.22 -39.42
N VAL A 46 18.45 25.63 -40.24
CA VAL A 46 17.72 24.80 -41.20
C VAL A 46 18.67 24.39 -42.31
N VAL A 47 18.92 23.09 -42.50
CA VAL A 47 19.21 22.49 -43.82
C VAL A 47 18.65 21.07 -43.87
N SER A 48 17.70 20.87 -44.77
CA SER A 48 17.20 19.59 -45.26
C SER A 48 18.25 18.86 -46.09
N HIS A 49 18.33 17.53 -46.02
CA HIS A 49 18.25 16.64 -47.20
C HIS A 49 18.38 15.13 -46.86
N ILE A 50 17.36 14.40 -47.33
CA ILE A 50 17.34 13.09 -48.02
C ILE A 50 17.78 11.78 -47.32
N ASN A 51 16.76 10.93 -47.13
CA ASN A 51 16.64 9.50 -47.40
C ASN A 51 17.79 8.54 -47.08
N SER A 52 17.46 7.52 -46.26
CA SER A 52 17.70 6.13 -46.65
C SER A 52 16.62 5.23 -46.04
N ALA A 53 15.95 4.50 -46.92
CA ALA A 53 14.98 3.48 -46.57
C ALA A 53 15.68 2.29 -45.93
N SER A 54 15.20 1.87 -44.76
CA SER A 54 15.42 0.54 -44.22
C SER A 54 14.07 -0.02 -43.79
N THR A 55 13.65 -1.02 -44.54
CA THR A 55 12.58 -1.97 -44.22
C THR A 55 12.95 -2.77 -42.97
N ASN A 56 12.19 -2.65 -41.88
CA ASN A 56 11.50 -3.76 -41.22
C ASN A 56 10.84 -3.34 -39.89
N GLU A 57 9.58 -3.76 -39.76
CA GLU A 57 8.89 -4.10 -38.51
C GLU A 57 8.75 -2.97 -37.46
N GLN A 58 7.92 -1.99 -37.80
CA GLN A 58 7.43 -0.98 -36.86
C GLN A 58 6.39 -1.61 -35.93
N SER A 59 6.80 -1.80 -34.67
CA SER A 59 5.93 -2.17 -33.55
C SER A 59 4.79 -1.15 -33.39
N ASP A 60 3.57 -1.58 -33.70
CA ASP A 60 2.36 -0.76 -33.63
C ASP A 60 2.04 -0.42 -32.17
N SER A 61 2.26 0.84 -31.79
CA SER A 61 1.98 1.32 -30.43
C SER A 61 0.49 1.70 -30.31
N PRO A 62 -0.16 1.54 -29.13
CA PRO A 62 -1.62 1.59 -28.98
C PRO A 62 -2.29 2.93 -29.31
N GLN A 63 -1.50 3.97 -29.58
CA GLN A 63 -2.00 5.33 -29.76
C GLN A 63 -2.71 5.56 -31.10
N LYS A 64 -2.61 4.64 -32.07
CA LYS A 64 -3.31 4.77 -33.36
C LYS A 64 -4.83 4.49 -33.31
N ALA A 65 -5.33 3.90 -32.22
CA ALA A 65 -6.75 3.54 -32.09
C ALA A 65 -7.66 4.71 -31.65
N LEU A 66 -7.10 5.86 -31.26
CA LEU A 66 -7.86 6.98 -30.72
C LEU A 66 -8.23 8.05 -31.77
N ASP A 67 -7.57 8.08 -32.93
CA ASP A 67 -7.82 9.09 -33.97
C ASP A 67 -8.93 8.71 -34.97
N THR A 68 -9.52 7.51 -34.87
CA THR A 68 -10.56 7.05 -35.83
C THR A 68 -12.00 7.29 -35.36
N ASN A 69 -12.23 8.03 -34.26
CA ASN A 69 -13.58 8.26 -33.71
C ASN A 69 -14.01 9.75 -33.65
N LEU A 70 -13.48 10.60 -34.53
CA LEU A 70 -13.84 12.03 -34.61
C LEU A 70 -14.30 12.50 -36.01
N SER A 71 -14.76 11.59 -36.88
CA SER A 71 -15.43 11.97 -38.12
C SER A 71 -16.48 10.96 -38.56
N ALA A 72 -17.65 11.03 -37.91
CA ALA A 72 -18.93 10.61 -38.49
C ALA A 72 -20.08 11.17 -37.63
N ALA A 73 -20.19 12.49 -37.58
CA ALA A 73 -21.44 13.15 -37.24
C ALA A 73 -21.76 14.06 -38.42
N GLU A 74 -22.80 13.73 -39.19
CA GLU A 74 -23.85 14.66 -39.61
C GLU A 74 -24.95 13.95 -40.44
N VAL A 75 -26.18 14.05 -39.89
CA VAL A 75 -27.47 14.36 -40.54
C VAL A 75 -28.07 13.35 -41.53
N ASN A 76 -29.20 12.74 -41.14
CA ASN A 76 -30.43 12.88 -41.92
C ASN A 76 -31.70 12.76 -41.05
N SER A 77 -32.61 13.72 -41.25
CA SER A 77 -33.96 13.78 -40.66
C SER A 77 -34.97 12.99 -41.51
N GLY A 78 -36.05 12.49 -40.89
CA GLY A 78 -37.19 11.94 -41.62
C GLY A 78 -38.29 11.34 -40.73
N GLU A 79 -39.29 12.18 -40.44
CA GLU A 79 -40.72 11.98 -40.11
C GLU A 79 -41.33 10.67 -39.55
N THR A 80 -42.25 10.89 -38.61
CA THR A 80 -43.27 10.02 -37.99
C THR A 80 -44.39 9.64 -38.99
N PRO A 81 -45.16 8.55 -38.76
CA PRO A 81 -46.49 8.77 -38.17
C PRO A 81 -46.90 7.73 -37.10
N ALA A 82 -47.84 8.18 -36.28
CA ALA A 82 -48.46 7.49 -35.17
C ALA A 82 -49.31 6.27 -35.58
N ASN A 83 -49.45 5.31 -34.66
CA ASN A 83 -50.71 4.60 -34.51
C ASN A 83 -51.00 4.30 -33.04
N ASN A 84 -52.19 4.71 -32.61
CA ASN A 84 -52.79 4.37 -31.34
C ASN A 84 -53.38 2.97 -31.43
N ASP A 85 -53.12 2.10 -30.48
CA ASP A 85 -54.15 1.16 -30.06
C ASP A 85 -54.08 0.92 -28.56
N ALA A 86 -55.24 1.08 -27.94
CA ALA A 86 -55.46 0.91 -26.52
C ALA A 86 -56.03 -0.49 -26.32
N THR A 87 -55.40 -1.30 -25.49
CA THR A 87 -56.12 -2.35 -24.76
C THR A 87 -55.56 -2.45 -23.36
N THR A 88 -56.45 -2.22 -22.40
CA THR A 88 -56.23 -2.18 -20.97
C THR A 88 -56.49 -3.57 -20.36
N ILE A 89 -55.86 -3.80 -19.20
CA ILE A 89 -56.19 -4.73 -18.11
C ILE A 89 -55.48 -6.10 -18.14
N ALA A 90 -54.47 -6.25 -17.26
CA ALA A 90 -54.51 -7.08 -16.05
C ALA A 90 -53.11 -7.05 -15.41
N ASP A 91 -52.91 -6.23 -14.37
CA ASP A 91 -52.82 -6.70 -12.99
C ASP A 91 -51.94 -7.96 -12.83
N ALA A 92 -50.64 -7.71 -12.58
CA ALA A 92 -49.73 -8.72 -12.06
C ALA A 92 -48.92 -8.06 -10.95
N THR A 93 -49.30 -8.45 -9.75
CA THR A 93 -48.79 -8.05 -8.45
C THR A 93 -47.28 -8.17 -8.35
N THR A 94 -46.71 -7.15 -7.73
CA THR A 94 -45.35 -7.01 -7.25
C THR A 94 -44.97 -8.16 -6.30
N GLU A 95 -44.05 -9.04 -6.71
CA GLU A 95 -43.23 -9.82 -5.78
C GLU A 95 -41.75 -9.54 -6.09
N SER A 96 -41.28 -8.38 -5.64
CA SER A 96 -39.87 -8.23 -5.31
C SER A 96 -39.62 -9.05 -4.05
N THR A 97 -39.05 -10.24 -4.22
CA THR A 97 -38.49 -11.02 -3.11
C THR A 97 -37.33 -10.25 -2.53
N SER A 98 -37.64 -9.37 -1.58
CA SER A 98 -36.71 -8.75 -0.67
C SER A 98 -36.16 -9.85 0.24
N THR A 99 -35.10 -10.51 -0.20
CA THR A 99 -34.24 -11.23 0.74
C THR A 99 -33.61 -10.20 1.66
N THR A 100 -34.20 -10.09 2.84
CA THR A 100 -33.76 -9.33 4.00
C THR A 100 -32.33 -9.74 4.37
N MET A 101 -31.33 -9.20 3.68
CA MET A 101 -29.96 -9.18 4.16
C MET A 101 -29.93 -8.20 5.34
N LYS A 102 -30.11 -8.76 6.52
CA LYS A 102 -29.78 -8.14 7.80
C LYS A 102 -28.43 -7.43 7.66
N PRO A 103 -28.31 -6.13 7.98
CA PRO A 103 -27.03 -5.45 8.01
C PRO A 103 -26.11 -6.19 8.98
N SER A 104 -25.11 -6.90 8.44
CA SER A 104 -24.03 -7.46 9.23
C SER A 104 -23.31 -6.30 9.90
N ALA A 105 -23.23 -6.38 11.23
CA ALA A 105 -22.45 -5.56 12.14
C ALA A 105 -22.17 -4.12 11.67
N LYS A 106 -23.02 -3.20 12.13
CA LYS A 106 -22.66 -1.78 12.32
C LYS A 106 -21.30 -1.73 13.03
N SER A 107 -20.25 -1.39 12.29
CA SER A 107 -18.96 -1.05 12.89
C SER A 107 -19.23 0.02 13.97
N PRO A 108 -18.75 -0.15 15.21
CA PRO A 108 -19.05 0.79 16.27
C PRO A 108 -18.61 2.20 15.83
N ALA A 109 -19.57 3.12 15.83
CA ALA A 109 -19.33 4.52 15.53
C ALA A 109 -18.10 5.05 16.31
N ALA A 110 -17.25 5.77 15.58
CA ALA A 110 -16.03 6.50 15.92
C ALA A 110 -16.05 7.31 17.23
N LYS A 111 -16.27 6.68 18.39
CA LYS A 111 -16.28 7.35 19.70
C LYS A 111 -15.05 7.11 20.56
N ASN A 112 -14.09 6.29 20.11
CA ASN A 112 -12.82 6.05 20.82
C ASN A 112 -11.74 5.48 19.88
N GLU A 113 -11.58 6.04 18.68
CA GLU A 113 -10.38 5.71 17.89
C GLU A 113 -9.15 6.36 18.52
N LYS A 114 -8.12 5.56 18.75
CA LYS A 114 -6.90 6.01 19.42
C LYS A 114 -6.11 6.89 18.47
N LYS A 115 -5.57 8.00 18.96
CA LYS A 115 -4.61 8.82 18.22
C LYS A 115 -3.36 7.99 17.91
N TRP A 116 -2.71 8.28 16.78
CA TRP A 116 -1.35 7.81 16.50
C TRP A 116 -0.42 8.06 17.70
N ASP A 117 0.30 7.02 18.09
CA ASP A 117 1.27 7.03 19.19
C ASP A 117 2.58 6.47 18.66
N SER A 118 3.56 7.35 18.46
CA SER A 118 4.88 6.98 17.94
C SER A 118 5.63 6.03 18.89
N ASN A 119 5.30 5.99 20.18
CA ASN A 119 5.95 5.09 21.14
C ASN A 119 5.33 3.69 21.14
N ALA A 120 4.10 3.55 20.63
CA ALA A 120 3.43 2.27 20.47
C ALA A 120 2.68 2.20 19.12
N PRO A 121 3.42 2.19 17.99
CA PRO A 121 2.84 2.24 16.65
C PRO A 121 1.89 1.09 16.37
N LYS A 122 0.70 1.40 15.86
CA LYS A 122 -0.30 0.41 15.47
C LYS A 122 -1.07 0.84 14.22
N LEU A 123 -1.45 -0.14 13.41
CA LEU A 123 -2.37 0.00 12.28
C LEU A 123 -3.38 -1.14 12.37
N LEU A 124 -4.69 -0.86 12.23
CA LEU A 124 -5.77 -1.81 12.53
C LEU A 124 -5.72 -2.34 13.99
N GLY A 125 -5.06 -1.60 14.89
CA GLY A 125 -4.77 -2.06 16.26
C GLY A 125 -3.64 -3.11 16.36
N ILE A 126 -3.05 -3.51 15.24
CA ILE A 126 -1.95 -4.47 15.12
C ILE A 126 -0.62 -3.73 15.26
N ALA A 127 0.26 -4.23 16.15
CA ALA A 127 1.62 -3.73 16.29
C ALA A 127 2.61 -4.62 15.53
N ILE A 128 3.74 -4.04 15.11
CA ILE A 128 4.90 -4.82 14.65
C ILE A 128 5.38 -5.72 15.80
N GLY A 129 5.70 -6.98 15.50
CA GLY A 129 6.15 -7.96 16.49
C GLY A 129 5.05 -8.74 17.20
N ASP A 130 3.76 -8.36 17.02
CA ASP A 130 2.62 -9.13 17.51
C ASP A 130 2.67 -10.56 16.96
N SER A 131 2.25 -11.55 17.76
CA SER A 131 2.19 -12.93 17.27
C SER A 131 0.99 -13.13 16.34
N LYS A 132 1.15 -13.94 15.30
CA LYS A 132 0.06 -14.36 14.41
C LYS A 132 -1.12 -14.95 15.19
N ALA A 133 -0.82 -15.78 16.20
CA ALA A 133 -1.83 -16.43 17.04
C ALA A 133 -2.76 -15.44 17.77
N ASN A 134 -2.29 -14.24 18.11
CA ASN A 134 -3.10 -13.21 18.76
C ASN A 134 -4.17 -12.59 17.84
N TRP A 135 -4.03 -12.78 16.53
CA TRP A 135 -4.82 -12.12 15.49
C TRP A 135 -5.66 -13.09 14.64
N ASP A 136 -5.28 -14.36 14.54
CA ASP A 136 -6.01 -15.37 13.75
C ASP A 136 -7.50 -15.47 14.09
N SER A 137 -7.87 -15.32 15.36
CA SER A 137 -9.27 -15.34 15.80
C SER A 137 -10.01 -14.01 15.59
N LYS A 138 -9.28 -12.90 15.45
CA LYS A 138 -9.84 -11.54 15.37
C LYS A 138 -10.06 -11.06 13.94
N LEU A 139 -9.17 -11.46 13.03
CA LEU A 139 -9.20 -11.03 11.63
C LEU A 139 -10.09 -11.93 10.76
N GLY A 140 -10.42 -13.12 11.25
CA GLY A 140 -11.16 -14.11 10.48
C GLY A 140 -10.27 -14.86 9.49
N LYS A 141 -10.90 -15.51 8.50
CA LYS A 141 -10.18 -16.28 7.48
C LYS A 141 -9.65 -15.33 6.40
N PRO A 142 -8.36 -15.39 6.05
CA PRO A 142 -7.84 -14.63 4.92
C PRO A 142 -8.46 -15.10 3.59
N ALA A 143 -8.57 -14.19 2.64
CA ALA A 143 -8.97 -14.46 1.27
C ALA A 143 -7.88 -15.26 0.55
N ASP A 144 -6.61 -14.94 0.79
CA ASP A 144 -5.46 -15.67 0.26
C ASP A 144 -4.29 -15.69 1.25
N ILE A 145 -3.40 -16.68 1.09
CA ILE A 145 -2.15 -16.79 1.84
C ILE A 145 -1.04 -17.19 0.87
N TYR A 146 0.00 -16.37 0.79
CA TYR A 146 1.16 -16.63 -0.05
C TYR A 146 2.46 -16.24 0.67
N LYS A 147 3.58 -16.75 0.18
CA LYS A 147 4.91 -16.46 0.73
C LYS A 147 5.68 -15.56 -0.23
N ILE A 148 6.30 -14.52 0.31
CA ILE A 148 7.28 -13.69 -0.36
C ILE A 148 8.64 -14.07 0.21
N ASP A 149 9.56 -14.46 -0.67
CA ASP A 149 10.94 -14.76 -0.33
C ASP A 149 11.83 -13.65 -0.90
N ASP A 150 12.64 -13.04 -0.04
CA ASP A 150 13.72 -12.12 -0.41
C ASP A 150 15.04 -12.70 0.14
N ASP A 151 16.18 -12.16 -0.30
CA ASP A 151 17.52 -12.62 0.06
C ASP A 151 17.77 -12.59 1.58
N LYS A 152 17.02 -11.76 2.31
CA LYS A 152 17.20 -11.53 3.75
C LYS A 152 16.18 -12.26 4.61
N GLU A 153 14.94 -12.36 4.17
CA GLU A 153 13.87 -12.96 4.95
C GLU A 153 12.74 -13.50 4.09
N SER A 154 11.99 -14.42 4.71
CA SER A 154 10.76 -14.98 4.16
C SER A 154 9.57 -14.45 4.95
N VAL A 155 8.57 -13.93 4.25
CA VAL A 155 7.34 -13.38 4.83
C VAL A 155 6.13 -14.14 4.29
N THR A 156 5.32 -14.69 5.19
CA THR A 156 4.00 -15.23 4.85
C THR A 156 2.97 -14.10 4.93
N VAL A 157 2.34 -13.77 3.82
CA VAL A 157 1.30 -12.75 3.73
C VAL A 157 -0.06 -13.41 3.85
N SER A 158 -0.89 -12.90 4.76
CA SER A 158 -2.32 -13.20 4.83
C SER A 158 -3.08 -12.00 4.28
N GLU A 159 -3.76 -12.20 3.15
CA GLU A 159 -4.51 -11.17 2.45
C GLU A 159 -6.00 -11.23 2.81
N TYR A 160 -6.59 -10.08 3.06
CA TYR A 160 -8.02 -9.89 3.34
C TYR A 160 -8.58 -8.88 2.34
N ALA A 161 -9.90 -8.73 2.31
CA ALA A 161 -10.58 -7.89 1.30
C ALA A 161 -10.10 -6.42 1.26
N ALA A 162 -9.59 -5.89 2.38
CA ALA A 162 -9.27 -4.47 2.51
C ALA A 162 -7.86 -4.18 3.08
N PHE A 163 -7.15 -5.23 3.48
CA PHE A 163 -5.85 -5.13 4.11
C PHE A 163 -5.08 -6.45 4.01
N SER A 164 -3.78 -6.41 4.26
CA SER A 164 -2.95 -7.60 4.40
C SER A 164 -2.04 -7.50 5.62
N VAL A 165 -1.62 -8.66 6.14
CA VAL A 165 -0.67 -8.76 7.25
C VAL A 165 0.45 -9.71 6.85
N GLY A 166 1.68 -9.22 6.88
CA GLY A 166 2.88 -10.02 6.66
C GLY A 166 3.45 -10.54 7.97
N TYR A 167 3.71 -11.85 8.04
CA TYR A 167 4.34 -12.51 9.17
C TYR A 167 5.71 -13.06 8.80
N GLY A 168 6.72 -12.81 9.63
CA GLY A 168 8.03 -13.41 9.47
C GLY A 168 8.03 -14.91 9.79
N ALA A 169 9.15 -15.57 9.55
CA ALA A 169 9.34 -16.99 9.90
C ALA A 169 9.15 -17.30 11.40
N ASP A 170 9.38 -16.31 12.27
CA ASP A 170 9.12 -16.35 13.71
C ASP A 170 7.63 -16.19 14.09
N LYS A 171 6.75 -16.11 13.08
CA LYS A 171 5.30 -15.90 13.20
C LYS A 171 4.95 -14.58 13.89
N LYS A 172 5.82 -13.58 13.78
CA LYS A 172 5.56 -12.21 14.23
C LYS A 172 5.20 -11.29 13.07
N VAL A 173 4.35 -10.31 13.34
CA VAL A 173 3.96 -9.29 12.36
C VAL A 173 5.20 -8.49 11.92
N LYS A 174 5.43 -8.45 10.62
CA LYS A 174 6.50 -7.70 9.93
C LYS A 174 5.96 -6.46 9.24
N PHE A 175 4.76 -6.55 8.70
CA PHE A 175 4.04 -5.40 8.16
C PHE A 175 2.53 -5.57 8.24
N VAL A 176 1.83 -4.44 8.15
CA VAL A 176 0.38 -4.34 7.94
C VAL A 176 0.16 -3.35 6.80
N ASP A 177 -0.70 -3.67 5.85
CA ASP A 177 -1.02 -2.81 4.70
C ASP A 177 -2.54 -2.67 4.59
N VAL A 178 -3.05 -1.44 4.61
CA VAL A 178 -4.47 -1.11 4.43
C VAL A 178 -4.62 -0.36 3.11
N PHE A 179 -5.37 -0.94 2.19
CA PHE A 179 -5.46 -0.45 0.81
C PHE A 179 -6.91 -0.21 0.33
N ASP A 180 -7.91 -0.56 1.14
CA ASP A 180 -9.31 -0.27 0.82
C ASP A 180 -9.98 0.53 1.94
N LYS A 181 -10.88 1.44 1.55
CA LYS A 181 -11.58 2.37 2.44
C LYS A 181 -12.54 1.69 3.44
N SER A 182 -12.89 0.43 3.21
CA SER A 182 -13.78 -0.33 4.11
C SER A 182 -13.09 -0.79 5.40
N ALA A 183 -11.75 -0.78 5.45
CA ALA A 183 -10.99 -1.12 6.65
C ALA A 183 -10.81 0.10 7.56
N GLY A 184 -11.23 -0.03 8.83
CA GLY A 184 -10.95 0.98 9.85
C GLY A 184 -9.49 0.95 10.27
N THR A 185 -8.75 2.04 10.06
CA THR A 185 -7.29 2.05 10.28
C THR A 185 -6.90 2.08 11.76
N GLY A 186 -7.80 2.52 12.64
CA GLY A 186 -7.51 2.80 14.04
C GLY A 186 -6.61 4.02 14.25
N LEU A 187 -6.55 4.92 13.27
CA LEU A 187 -5.73 6.14 13.27
C LEU A 187 -6.61 7.40 13.37
N ASN A 188 -7.45 7.46 14.41
CA ASN A 188 -8.33 8.59 14.70
C ASN A 188 -9.25 8.98 13.53
N GLY A 189 -9.92 7.99 12.93
CA GLY A 189 -10.89 8.14 11.86
C GLY A 189 -10.29 8.35 10.47
N LEU A 190 -8.96 8.27 10.33
CA LEU A 190 -8.31 8.33 9.03
C LEU A 190 -8.60 7.06 8.20
N ASN A 191 -8.91 7.20 6.93
CA ASN A 191 -9.17 6.09 6.01
C ASN A 191 -8.43 6.26 4.68
N VAL A 192 -8.35 5.16 3.93
CA VAL A 192 -7.95 5.22 2.52
C VAL A 192 -8.94 6.10 1.74
N GLY A 193 -8.41 6.95 0.87
CA GLY A 193 -9.16 7.97 0.14
C GLY A 193 -9.18 9.35 0.81
N ASP A 194 -8.76 9.45 2.09
CA ASP A 194 -8.71 10.76 2.76
C ASP A 194 -7.62 11.65 2.15
N SER A 195 -7.87 12.97 2.19
CA SER A 195 -6.89 13.96 1.73
C SER A 195 -5.64 14.00 2.62
N GLN A 196 -4.50 14.38 2.06
CA GLN A 196 -3.27 14.65 2.82
C GLN A 196 -3.50 15.63 3.99
N ASN A 197 -4.37 16.64 3.84
CA ASN A 197 -4.66 17.57 4.93
C ASN A 197 -5.38 16.87 6.11
N ALA A 198 -6.28 15.92 5.82
CA ALA A 198 -6.90 15.10 6.84
C ALA A 198 -5.87 14.22 7.57
N VAL A 199 -4.88 13.67 6.85
CA VAL A 199 -3.76 12.94 7.47
C VAL A 199 -3.02 13.83 8.46
N VAL A 200 -2.59 15.02 8.04
CA VAL A 200 -1.83 15.93 8.90
C VAL A 200 -2.64 16.37 10.12
N LYS A 201 -3.95 16.57 9.95
CA LYS A 201 -4.86 16.89 11.06
C LYS A 201 -4.98 15.73 12.06
N SER A 202 -5.05 14.49 11.57
CA SER A 202 -5.25 13.30 12.41
C SER A 202 -3.95 12.82 13.09
N LEU A 203 -2.83 12.81 12.36
CA LEU A 203 -1.56 12.23 12.80
C LEU A 203 -0.54 13.27 13.25
N GLY A 204 -0.71 14.53 12.83
CA GLY A 204 0.28 15.59 13.00
C GLY A 204 1.24 15.72 11.81
N LYS A 205 2.32 16.46 12.01
CA LYS A 205 3.35 16.69 10.99
C LYS A 205 4.12 15.39 10.70
N PRO A 206 4.30 14.98 9.43
CA PRO A 206 5.11 13.82 9.07
C PRO A 206 6.61 14.09 9.24
N ASP A 207 7.38 13.03 9.44
CA ASP A 207 8.84 13.06 9.44
C ASP A 207 9.41 13.16 8.01
N ILE A 208 8.73 12.54 7.05
CA ILE A 208 9.07 12.57 5.62
C ILE A 208 7.83 12.96 4.84
N GLN A 209 7.97 13.90 3.93
CA GLN A 209 6.90 14.34 3.04
C GLN A 209 7.45 14.55 1.63
N THR A 210 6.86 13.85 0.66
CA THR A 210 7.06 14.05 -0.77
C THR A 210 5.70 14.25 -1.45
N ALA A 211 5.67 14.40 -2.77
CA ALA A 211 4.42 14.49 -3.53
C ALA A 211 3.58 13.19 -3.50
N SER A 212 4.20 12.04 -3.21
CA SER A 212 3.55 10.74 -3.28
C SER A 212 3.62 9.95 -1.97
N VAL A 213 4.29 10.48 -0.94
CA VAL A 213 4.50 9.75 0.31
C VAL A 213 4.48 10.70 1.50
N LEU A 214 3.78 10.28 2.57
CA LEU A 214 3.98 10.76 3.93
C LEU A 214 4.53 9.61 4.78
N ALA A 215 5.49 9.89 5.66
CA ALA A 215 5.97 8.89 6.59
C ALA A 215 6.13 9.45 8.01
N TYR A 216 5.77 8.62 8.98
CA TYR A 216 5.82 8.89 10.41
C TYR A 216 6.65 7.81 11.09
N LYS A 217 7.73 8.21 11.74
CA LYS A 217 8.60 7.32 12.50
C LYS A 217 7.95 6.98 13.83
N GLY A 218 8.07 5.73 14.22
CA GLY A 218 7.73 5.25 15.55
C GLY A 218 8.79 4.29 16.07
N THR A 219 8.68 3.93 17.35
CA THR A 219 9.60 3.00 17.99
C THR A 219 9.57 1.64 17.28
N GLY A 220 10.65 1.32 16.56
CA GLY A 220 10.81 0.06 15.82
C GLY A 220 9.90 -0.07 14.60
N ALA A 221 9.24 1.00 14.17
CA ALA A 221 8.29 0.95 13.06
C ALA A 221 8.27 2.24 12.23
N LEU A 222 7.80 2.11 10.99
CA LEU A 222 7.54 3.23 10.07
C LEU A 222 6.11 3.13 9.57
N LEU A 223 5.29 4.15 9.83
CA LEU A 223 3.98 4.30 9.21
C LEU A 223 4.15 5.12 7.92
N LYS A 224 3.83 4.53 6.78
CA LYS A 224 3.92 5.13 5.46
C LYS A 224 2.51 5.27 4.87
N LEU A 225 2.21 6.43 4.29
CA LEU A 225 1.00 6.65 3.51
C LEU A 225 1.41 6.94 2.08
N ASP A 226 0.97 6.10 1.16
CA ASP A 226 1.13 6.34 -0.27
C ASP A 226 0.02 7.28 -0.73
N LEU A 227 0.38 8.34 -1.45
CA LEU A 227 -0.51 9.36 -1.95
C LEU A 227 -0.61 9.30 -3.47
N ASP A 228 -1.82 9.57 -3.97
CA ASP A 228 -2.02 9.98 -5.35
C ASP A 228 -1.46 11.40 -5.53
N PRO A 229 -0.39 11.59 -6.34
CA PRO A 229 0.21 12.91 -6.54
C PRO A 229 -0.69 13.90 -7.28
N ALA A 230 -1.70 13.43 -8.02
CA ALA A 230 -2.63 14.30 -8.74
C ALA A 230 -3.70 14.87 -7.80
N ASN A 231 -4.24 14.04 -6.93
CA ASN A 231 -5.41 14.38 -6.11
C ASN A 231 -5.09 14.58 -4.62
N ASN A 232 -3.85 14.31 -4.19
CA ASN A 232 -3.41 14.33 -2.78
C ASN A 232 -4.30 13.48 -1.86
N GLN A 233 -4.73 12.31 -2.36
CA GLN A 233 -5.54 11.35 -1.61
C GLN A 233 -4.69 10.15 -1.21
N VAL A 234 -4.97 9.60 -0.03
CA VAL A 234 -4.31 8.38 0.46
C VAL A 234 -4.76 7.19 -0.38
N LEU A 235 -3.80 6.49 -0.98
CA LEU A 235 -4.01 5.24 -1.73
C LEU A 235 -3.86 4.01 -0.83
N SER A 236 -2.89 4.03 0.08
CA SER A 236 -2.70 2.96 1.05
C SER A 236 -1.96 3.48 2.29
N ILE A 237 -2.14 2.78 3.40
CA ILE A 237 -1.51 3.07 4.69
C ILE A 237 -0.79 1.79 5.14
N LYS A 238 0.51 1.90 5.39
CA LYS A 238 1.37 0.74 5.66
C LYS A 238 2.16 0.95 6.94
N LEU A 239 2.20 -0.05 7.80
CA LEU A 239 3.07 -0.08 8.96
C LEU A 239 4.13 -1.14 8.74
N PHE A 240 5.40 -0.73 8.71
CA PHE A 240 6.54 -1.62 8.52
C PHE A 240 7.37 -1.73 9.78
N SER A 241 8.02 -2.88 9.99
CA SER A 241 9.18 -2.97 10.87
C SER A 241 10.27 -2.03 10.38
N ASN A 242 10.77 -1.16 11.25
CA ASN A 242 11.91 -0.29 10.97
C ASN A 242 13.00 -0.58 12.00
N PRO A 243 14.01 -1.41 11.68
CA PRO A 243 15.13 -1.60 12.58
C PRO A 243 15.85 -0.27 12.75
N ASN A 244 16.00 0.18 14.00
CA ASN A 244 16.83 1.33 14.35
C ASN A 244 18.31 1.05 14.03
#